data_AF-A0AB34JUC2-F1
#
_entry.id   AF-A0AB34JUC2-F1
#
_cell.length_a   1.000
_cell.length_b   1.000
_cell.length_c   1.000
_cell.angle_alpha   90.00
_cell.angle_beta   90.00
_cell.angle_gamma   90.00
#
_symmetry.space_group_name_H-M   'P 1'
#
loop_
_entity.id
_entity.type
_entity.pdbx_description
1 polymer ?
#
loop_
_entity_poly.entity_id
_entity_poly.type
_entity_poly.pdbx_seq_one_letter_code
_entity_poly.pdbx_strand_id
1 'polypeptide(L)'
;MALNITRSLLLLLLSLLQLLTAQTQGETCHLSKRGPAKARYLKFCQNYNSESCCIPGHDLENQLQFELAIDALGPGCKNPMMYPELRYFYCLGCDPLQPKYTSGNEIRVCKSFVDQLWADPAYDDCGIMHSNECPSNWVDAGFDPYACGDDLLLPKQEASWQEITGQTTSPSGIRFLNVFKPPGLYDFDFVEVEDNTDCWNAPAFISSSSRLSGRVGLLIAMLATAVPLIAQWR
;
A
#
# COMPACT_ATOMS: atom_id res chain seq x y z
N MET A 1 38.25 -2.44 47.69
CA MET A 1 36.78 -2.54 47.47
C MET A 1 36.27 -1.68 46.32
N ALA A 2 36.90 -0.56 45.93
CA ALA A 2 36.44 0.29 44.83
C ALA A 2 36.51 -0.34 43.42
N LEU A 3 37.32 -1.38 43.22
CA LEU A 3 37.56 -2.00 41.90
C LEU A 3 36.41 -2.91 41.41
N ASN A 4 35.50 -3.33 42.28
CA ASN A 4 34.40 -4.24 41.91
C ASN A 4 33.16 -3.50 41.39
N ILE A 5 32.97 -2.24 41.77
CA ILE A 5 31.77 -1.45 41.42
C ILE A 5 31.82 -1.01 39.94
N THR A 6 33.00 -0.71 39.42
CA THR A 6 33.19 -0.28 38.03
C THR A 6 32.95 -1.41 37.02
N ARG A 7 33.22 -2.67 37.37
CA ARG A 7 32.94 -3.84 36.53
C ARG A 7 31.44 -4.12 36.39
N SER A 8 30.67 -3.98 37.47
CA SER A 8 29.22 -4.19 37.43
C SER A 8 28.49 -3.12 36.62
N LEU A 9 28.92 -1.86 36.69
CA LEU A 9 28.33 -0.78 35.90
C LEU A 9 28.61 -0.94 34.39
N LEU A 10 29.82 -1.39 34.03
CA LEU A 10 30.21 -1.61 32.63
C LEU A 10 29.41 -2.75 31.99
N LEU A 11 29.14 -3.83 32.74
CA LEU A 11 28.33 -4.96 32.28
C LEU A 11 26.85 -4.58 32.09
N LEU A 12 26.29 -3.74 32.96
CA LEU A 12 24.93 -3.19 32.80
C LEU A 12 24.82 -2.29 31.56
N LEU A 13 25.80 -1.42 31.31
CA LEU A 13 25.85 -0.57 30.11
C LEU A 13 25.99 -1.38 28.81
N LEU A 14 26.78 -2.46 28.81
CA LEU A 14 26.90 -3.38 27.68
C LEU A 14 25.59 -4.15 27.41
N SER A 15 24.85 -4.54 28.45
CA SER A 15 23.54 -5.18 28.28
C SER A 15 22.45 -4.22 27.77
N LEU A 16 22.48 -2.94 28.17
CA LEU A 16 21.56 -1.94 27.61
C LEU A 16 21.88 -1.61 26.15
N LEU A 17 23.15 -1.63 25.74
CA LEU A 17 23.53 -1.38 24.35
C LEU A 17 23.06 -2.49 23.39
N GLN A 18 22.95 -3.73 23.87
CA GLN A 18 22.43 -4.86 23.07
C GLN A 18 20.91 -4.80 22.85
N LEU A 19 20.15 -4.14 23.73
CA LEU A 19 18.71 -3.93 23.51
C LEU A 19 18.41 -2.80 22.50
N LEU A 20 19.34 -1.87 22.27
CA LEU A 20 19.18 -0.84 21.22
C LEU A 20 19.55 -1.33 19.82
N THR A 21 20.17 -2.52 19.70
CA THR A 21 20.37 -3.21 18.43
C THR A 21 19.35 -4.32 18.23
N ALA A 22 18.13 -4.16 18.74
CA ALA A 22 16.96 -4.70 18.04
C ALA A 22 16.85 -3.91 16.72
N GLN A 23 17.76 -4.22 15.80
CA GLN A 23 17.67 -3.89 14.41
C GLN A 23 16.28 -4.40 14.03
N THR A 24 15.33 -3.47 13.92
CA THR A 24 14.22 -3.65 13.00
C THR A 24 14.88 -4.25 11.78
N GLN A 25 14.61 -5.52 11.50
CA GLN A 25 14.85 -6.03 10.16
C GLN A 25 14.01 -5.08 9.33
N GLY A 26 14.65 -4.02 8.84
CA GLY A 26 14.01 -2.97 8.08
C GLY A 26 13.53 -3.71 6.86
N GLU A 27 12.26 -4.10 6.90
CA GLU A 27 11.77 -5.10 6.00
C GLU A 27 11.99 -4.56 4.58
N THR A 28 12.65 -5.35 3.75
CA THR A 28 13.14 -4.87 2.45
C THR A 28 11.95 -4.67 1.53
N CYS A 29 11.77 -3.46 1.00
CA CYS A 29 10.73 -3.16 0.02
C CYS A 29 10.87 -4.06 -1.22
N HIS A 30 9.74 -4.61 -1.69
CA HIS A 30 9.80 -5.52 -2.83
C HIS A 30 10.27 -4.83 -4.12
N LEU A 31 9.72 -3.66 -4.45
CA LEU A 31 10.01 -3.00 -5.74
C LEU A 31 11.47 -2.53 -5.83
N SER A 32 11.98 -1.88 -4.79
CA SER A 32 13.30 -1.26 -4.84
C SER A 32 14.42 -2.09 -4.22
N LYS A 33 14.10 -3.24 -3.61
CA LYS A 33 15.05 -4.13 -2.91
C LYS A 33 15.91 -3.41 -1.86
N ARG A 34 15.39 -2.31 -1.30
CA ARG A 34 16.01 -1.49 -0.25
C ARG A 34 14.96 -1.19 0.83
N GLY A 35 15.40 -0.71 1.99
CA GLY A 35 14.47 -0.19 2.99
C GLY A 35 13.73 1.05 2.50
N PRO A 36 12.56 1.38 3.09
CA PRO A 36 11.84 2.61 2.81
C PRO A 36 12.75 3.84 2.97
N ALA A 37 12.59 4.80 2.08
CA ALA A 37 13.35 6.04 2.14
C ALA A 37 12.57 7.21 1.54
N LYS A 38 12.93 8.43 1.94
CA LYS A 38 12.38 9.65 1.34
C LYS A 38 12.60 9.66 -0.18
N ALA A 39 11.50 9.82 -0.94
CA ALA A 39 11.56 9.89 -2.39
C ALA A 39 12.16 11.22 -2.87
N ARG A 40 12.75 11.24 -4.08
CA ARG A 40 13.15 12.51 -4.72
C ARG A 40 11.94 13.36 -5.07
N TYR A 41 10.91 12.76 -5.67
CA TYR A 41 9.56 13.28 -5.90
C TYR A 41 8.76 12.20 -6.67
N LEU A 42 7.55 11.90 -6.22
CA LEU A 42 6.57 11.01 -6.84
C LEU A 42 5.38 11.88 -7.25
N LYS A 43 5.03 11.87 -8.54
CA LYS A 43 3.94 12.67 -9.11
C LYS A 43 2.60 11.94 -8.98
N PHE A 44 2.56 10.64 -9.28
CA PHE A 44 1.33 9.87 -9.28
C PHE A 44 1.00 9.35 -7.88
N CYS A 45 1.96 8.71 -7.24
CA CYS A 45 1.93 8.17 -5.88
C CYS A 45 2.40 9.19 -4.83
N GLN A 46 1.99 10.44 -5.00
CA GLN A 46 2.46 11.59 -4.22
C GLN A 46 2.26 11.46 -2.70
N ASN A 47 1.30 10.64 -2.27
CA ASN A 47 1.00 10.39 -0.85
C ASN A 47 2.18 9.72 -0.12
N TYR A 48 3.10 9.08 -0.85
CA TYR A 48 4.28 8.42 -0.30
C TYR A 48 5.57 9.25 -0.46
N ASN A 49 5.47 10.55 -0.78
CA ASN A 49 6.65 11.40 -0.97
C ASN A 49 7.55 11.54 0.28
N SER A 50 6.97 11.49 1.48
CA SER A 50 7.73 11.59 2.73
C SER A 50 8.62 10.37 2.97
N GLU A 51 8.14 9.19 2.61
CA GLU A 51 8.80 7.91 2.79
C GLU A 51 8.12 6.88 1.86
N SER A 52 8.90 6.19 1.04
CA SER A 52 8.37 5.25 0.05
C SER A 52 9.27 4.05 -0.18
N CYS A 53 8.64 2.96 -0.62
CA CYS A 53 9.28 1.76 -1.13
C CYS A 53 9.62 1.81 -2.62
N CYS A 54 9.21 2.87 -3.32
CA CYS A 54 9.41 3.01 -4.76
C CYS A 54 10.39 4.16 -5.11
N ILE A 55 10.70 4.28 -6.40
CA ILE A 55 11.52 5.35 -6.97
C ILE A 55 10.70 6.05 -8.06
N PRO A 56 11.09 7.25 -8.52
CA PRO A 56 10.34 7.97 -9.56
C PRO A 56 10.11 7.17 -10.85
N GLY A 57 11.00 6.23 -11.20
CA GLY A 57 10.79 5.34 -12.35
C GLY A 57 9.59 4.39 -12.17
N HIS A 58 9.42 3.81 -10.98
CA HIS A 58 8.25 2.97 -10.68
C HIS A 58 6.96 3.80 -10.60
N ASP A 59 7.04 5.02 -10.09
CA ASP A 59 5.90 5.95 -10.06
C ASP A 59 5.39 6.29 -11.46
N LEU A 60 6.30 6.52 -12.40
CA LEU A 60 5.96 6.73 -13.80
C LEU A 60 5.30 5.49 -14.40
N GLU A 61 5.86 4.30 -14.19
CA GLU A 61 5.27 3.06 -14.70
C GLU A 61 3.86 2.82 -14.14
N ASN A 62 3.66 3.03 -12.84
CA ASN A 62 2.35 2.94 -12.20
C ASN A 62 1.34 3.94 -12.82
N GLN A 63 1.79 5.16 -13.09
CA GLN A 63 0.96 6.17 -13.74
C GLN A 63 0.55 5.71 -15.15
N LEU A 64 1.50 5.22 -15.94
CA LEU A 64 1.25 4.80 -17.32
C LEU A 64 0.26 3.63 -17.36
N GLN A 65 0.43 2.60 -16.54
CA GLN A 65 -0.51 1.48 -16.51
C GLN A 65 -1.90 1.86 -16.00
N PHE A 66 -1.98 2.72 -14.98
CA PHE A 66 -3.26 3.25 -14.52
C PHE A 66 -3.95 4.06 -15.62
N GLU A 67 -3.19 4.91 -16.33
CA GLU A 67 -3.71 5.69 -17.44
C GLU A 67 -4.17 4.77 -18.56
N LEU A 68 -3.42 3.76 -18.99
CA LEU A 68 -3.86 2.80 -20.00
C LEU A 68 -5.21 2.14 -19.65
N ALA A 69 -5.41 1.80 -18.38
CA ALA A 69 -6.67 1.22 -17.91
C ALA A 69 -7.88 2.16 -18.05
N ILE A 70 -7.68 3.48 -18.17
CA ILE A 70 -8.78 4.48 -18.22
C ILE A 70 -8.73 5.41 -19.44
N ASP A 71 -7.62 5.48 -20.18
CA ASP A 71 -7.35 6.54 -21.17
C ASP A 71 -8.17 6.35 -22.45
N ALA A 72 -8.46 5.10 -22.80
CA ALA A 72 -9.29 4.76 -23.95
C ALA A 72 -10.80 4.69 -23.60
N LEU A 73 -11.18 5.03 -22.37
CA LEU A 73 -12.58 5.25 -22.02
C LEU A 73 -13.11 6.54 -22.67
N GLY A 74 -14.42 6.59 -22.91
CA GLY A 74 -15.06 7.78 -23.47
C GLY A 74 -14.85 9.04 -22.60
N PRO A 75 -14.98 10.26 -23.14
CA PRO A 75 -14.68 11.51 -22.43
C PRO A 75 -15.41 11.72 -21.10
N GLY A 76 -16.56 11.08 -20.89
CA GLY A 76 -17.30 11.12 -19.61
C GLY A 76 -16.68 10.24 -18.51
N CYS A 77 -15.88 9.24 -18.90
CA CYS A 77 -15.31 8.21 -18.04
C CYS A 77 -13.78 8.34 -17.86
N LYS A 78 -13.13 9.03 -18.81
CA LYS A 78 -11.69 9.35 -18.79
C LYS A 78 -11.36 10.43 -17.76
N ASN A 79 -11.52 10.13 -16.48
CA ASN A 79 -11.16 11.03 -15.39
C ASN A 79 -10.47 10.22 -14.28
N PRO A 80 -9.18 10.48 -13.98
CA PRO A 80 -8.46 9.81 -12.89
C PRO A 80 -9.12 9.91 -11.51
N MET A 81 -10.00 10.89 -11.29
CA MET A 81 -10.75 11.04 -10.06
C MET A 81 -11.98 10.13 -9.96
N MET A 82 -12.37 9.46 -11.04
CA MET A 82 -13.44 8.45 -11.05
C MET A 82 -13.01 7.11 -10.49
N TYR A 83 -11.70 6.82 -10.43
CA TYR A 83 -11.16 5.55 -9.96
C TYR A 83 -10.10 5.74 -8.86
N PRO A 84 -10.42 6.42 -7.75
CA PRO A 84 -9.43 6.74 -6.73
C PRO A 84 -8.89 5.48 -6.04
N GLU A 85 -9.70 4.47 -5.79
CA GLU A 85 -9.32 3.18 -5.21
C GLU A 85 -8.30 2.46 -6.09
N LEU A 86 -8.57 2.38 -7.40
CA LEU A 86 -7.63 1.79 -8.35
C LEU A 86 -6.31 2.54 -8.37
N ARG A 87 -6.35 3.88 -8.41
CA ARG A 87 -5.13 4.71 -8.33
C ARG A 87 -4.31 4.39 -7.07
N TYR A 88 -4.96 4.29 -5.91
CA TYR A 88 -4.25 3.94 -4.67
C TYR A 88 -3.67 2.53 -4.72
N PHE A 89 -4.39 1.58 -5.32
CA PHE A 89 -3.93 0.22 -5.51
C PHE A 89 -2.66 0.15 -6.37
N TYR A 90 -2.61 0.89 -7.48
CA TYR A 90 -1.39 0.99 -8.30
C TYR A 90 -0.20 1.57 -7.53
N CYS A 91 -0.46 2.34 -6.47
CA CYS A 91 0.57 2.88 -5.59
C CYS A 91 0.90 2.00 -4.37
N LEU A 92 0.29 0.82 -4.20
CA LEU A 92 0.52 -0.07 -3.05
C LEU A 92 2.00 -0.43 -2.89
N GLY A 93 2.71 -0.70 -3.98
CA GLY A 93 4.15 -1.03 -3.94
C GLY A 93 5.05 0.14 -3.49
N CYS A 94 4.52 1.37 -3.45
CA CYS A 94 5.22 2.54 -2.93
C CYS A 94 5.06 2.71 -1.41
N ASP A 95 4.13 2.02 -0.78
CA ASP A 95 3.86 2.14 0.66
C ASP A 95 5.09 1.70 1.47
N PRO A 96 5.59 2.51 2.42
CA PRO A 96 6.74 2.15 3.25
C PRO A 96 6.50 0.92 4.15
N LEU A 97 5.25 0.57 4.42
CA LEU A 97 4.86 -0.60 5.20
C LEU A 97 4.61 -1.84 4.32
N GLN A 98 4.88 -1.77 3.01
CA GLN A 98 4.67 -2.88 2.07
C GLN A 98 5.14 -4.24 2.56
N PRO A 99 6.33 -4.36 3.16
CA PRO A 99 6.79 -5.65 3.62
C PRO A 99 5.97 -6.25 4.77
N LYS A 100 5.33 -5.41 5.61
CA LYS A 100 4.56 -5.85 6.79
C LYS A 100 3.37 -6.73 6.42
N TYR A 101 2.75 -6.44 5.28
CA TYR A 101 1.58 -7.16 4.76
C TYR A 101 1.92 -8.05 3.56
N THR A 102 3.21 -8.31 3.33
CA THR A 102 3.68 -9.19 2.26
C THR A 102 4.33 -10.44 2.86
N SER A 103 3.92 -11.63 2.39
CA SER A 103 4.48 -12.89 2.88
C SER A 103 4.61 -13.90 1.74
N GLY A 104 5.84 -14.32 1.43
CA GLY A 104 6.09 -15.16 0.26
C GLY A 104 5.64 -14.44 -1.02
N ASN A 105 4.68 -15.04 -1.72
CA ASN A 105 4.06 -14.47 -2.92
C ASN A 105 2.67 -13.90 -2.64
N GLU A 106 2.30 -13.65 -1.39
CA GLU A 106 0.99 -13.10 -1.04
C GLU A 106 1.11 -11.66 -0.52
N ILE A 107 0.18 -10.81 -0.96
CA ILE A 107 -0.02 -9.45 -0.42
C ILE A 107 -1.41 -9.38 0.18
N ARG A 108 -1.47 -9.14 1.49
CA ARG A 108 -2.73 -9.02 2.23
C ARG A 108 -3.34 -7.64 2.05
N VAL A 109 -4.58 -7.58 1.57
CA VAL A 109 -5.36 -6.37 1.38
C VAL A 109 -6.56 -6.40 2.31
N CYS A 110 -6.82 -5.28 2.98
CA CYS A 110 -7.92 -5.19 3.94
C CYS A 110 -9.27 -5.28 3.23
N LYS A 111 -10.18 -6.07 3.81
CA LYS A 111 -11.54 -6.27 3.33
C LYS A 111 -12.28 -4.95 3.04
N SER A 112 -12.19 -3.96 3.93
CA SER A 112 -12.85 -2.67 3.69
C SER A 112 -12.40 -1.97 2.43
N PHE A 113 -11.12 -2.09 2.06
CA PHE A 113 -10.62 -1.55 0.80
C PHE A 113 -11.21 -2.29 -0.40
N VAL A 114 -11.21 -3.62 -0.35
CA VAL A 114 -11.77 -4.46 -1.43
C VAL A 114 -13.26 -4.20 -1.63
N ASP A 115 -14.02 -4.11 -0.53
CA ASP A 115 -15.45 -3.83 -0.55
C ASP A 115 -15.72 -2.41 -1.10
N GLN A 116 -14.92 -1.42 -0.71
CA GLN A 116 -15.06 -0.06 -1.22
C GLN A 116 -14.75 0.03 -2.72
N LEU A 117 -13.64 -0.57 -3.16
CA LEU A 117 -13.29 -0.67 -4.57
C LEU A 117 -14.44 -1.30 -5.37
N TRP A 118 -15.01 -2.39 -4.87
CA TRP A 118 -16.07 -3.10 -5.58
C TRP A 118 -17.44 -2.40 -5.51
N ALA A 119 -17.65 -1.51 -4.54
CA ALA A 119 -18.87 -0.74 -4.41
C ALA A 119 -18.94 0.44 -5.40
N ASP A 120 -17.83 0.85 -6.00
CA ASP A 120 -17.77 2.03 -6.88
C ASP A 120 -18.65 1.84 -8.15
N PRO A 121 -19.63 2.72 -8.41
CA PRO A 121 -20.46 2.66 -9.60
C PRO A 121 -19.69 2.93 -10.92
N ALA A 122 -18.51 3.54 -10.87
CA ALA A 122 -17.71 3.80 -12.08
C ALA A 122 -17.41 2.53 -12.87
N TYR A 123 -17.24 1.38 -12.20
CA TYR A 123 -17.02 0.10 -12.88
C TYR A 123 -18.25 -0.40 -13.64
N ASP A 124 -19.47 -0.04 -13.21
CA ASP A 124 -20.71 -0.39 -13.91
C ASP A 124 -20.99 0.59 -15.06
N ASP A 125 -20.77 1.88 -14.82
CA ASP A 125 -21.12 2.95 -15.75
C ASP A 125 -20.09 3.12 -16.87
N CYS A 126 -18.81 2.90 -16.55
CA CYS A 126 -17.68 3.27 -17.39
C CYS A 126 -16.74 2.11 -17.73
N GLY A 127 -16.74 1.03 -16.95
CA GLY A 127 -15.84 -0.10 -17.15
C GLY A 127 -14.37 0.23 -16.90
N ILE A 128 -13.50 -0.59 -17.48
CA ILE A 128 -12.04 -0.45 -17.47
C ILE A 128 -11.46 -1.07 -18.74
N MET A 129 -10.35 -0.56 -19.23
CA MET A 129 -9.65 -1.14 -20.37
C MET A 129 -8.75 -2.28 -19.89
N HIS A 130 -8.85 -3.43 -20.54
CA HIS A 130 -8.02 -4.61 -20.30
C HIS A 130 -7.14 -4.84 -21.52
N SER A 131 -5.82 -4.78 -21.34
CA SER A 131 -4.88 -5.05 -22.42
C SER A 131 -4.85 -6.53 -22.74
N ASN A 132 -4.99 -6.86 -24.03
CA ASN A 132 -5.03 -8.24 -24.48
C ASN A 132 -3.65 -8.87 -24.52
N GLU A 133 -3.59 -10.18 -24.27
CA GLU A 133 -2.38 -10.94 -24.46
C GLU A 133 -1.98 -10.91 -25.94
N CYS A 134 -0.75 -10.47 -26.19
CA CYS A 134 -0.19 -10.53 -27.53
C CYS A 134 -0.03 -11.98 -28.00
N PRO A 135 -0.33 -12.27 -29.28
CA PRO A 135 0.10 -13.51 -29.90
C PRO A 135 1.61 -13.72 -29.68
N SER A 136 2.02 -14.93 -29.29
CA SER A 136 3.43 -15.20 -28.92
C SER A 136 4.44 -14.84 -30.03
N ASN A 137 4.02 -14.93 -31.29
CA ASN A 137 4.82 -14.56 -32.45
C ASN A 137 5.04 -13.05 -32.64
N TRP A 138 4.31 -12.18 -31.92
CA TRP A 138 4.46 -10.73 -31.99
C TRP A 138 5.58 -10.23 -31.08
N VAL A 139 5.72 -10.83 -29.89
CA VAL A 139 6.80 -10.52 -28.95
C VAL A 139 8.16 -10.82 -29.60
N ASP A 140 8.28 -11.97 -30.27
CA ASP A 140 9.49 -12.37 -31.00
C ASP A 140 9.80 -11.44 -32.20
N ALA A 141 8.77 -10.78 -32.74
CA ALA A 141 8.91 -9.83 -33.84
C ALA A 141 9.24 -8.40 -33.36
N GLY A 142 9.44 -8.20 -32.05
CA GLY A 142 9.79 -6.90 -31.46
C GLY A 142 8.63 -5.90 -31.43
N PHE A 143 7.39 -6.38 -31.53
CA PHE A 143 6.23 -5.52 -31.30
C PHE A 143 6.12 -5.18 -29.82
N ASP A 144 5.68 -3.96 -29.55
CA ASP A 144 5.36 -3.51 -28.21
C ASP A 144 4.21 -4.37 -27.65
N PRO A 145 4.35 -5.00 -26.46
CA PRO A 145 3.29 -5.75 -25.82
C PRO A 145 1.99 -4.95 -25.63
N TYR A 146 2.06 -3.62 -25.60
CA TYR A 146 0.88 -2.77 -25.46
C TYR A 146 0.17 -2.46 -26.80
N ALA A 147 0.62 -3.04 -27.92
CA ALA A 147 0.00 -2.85 -29.24
C ALA A 147 -1.09 -3.87 -29.58
N CYS A 148 -1.37 -4.82 -28.67
CA CYS A 148 -2.20 -5.99 -28.95
C CYS A 148 -3.71 -5.76 -28.81
N GLY A 149 -4.09 -4.49 -28.67
CA GLY A 149 -5.47 -4.05 -28.50
C GLY A 149 -5.88 -4.09 -27.04
N ASP A 150 -6.86 -3.24 -26.72
CA ASP A 150 -7.47 -3.18 -25.41
C ASP A 150 -8.95 -3.46 -25.56
N ASP A 151 -9.48 -4.33 -24.70
CA ASP A 151 -10.91 -4.61 -24.62
C ASP A 151 -11.54 -3.84 -23.47
N LEU A 152 -12.74 -3.30 -23.72
CA LEU A 152 -13.54 -2.69 -22.67
C LEU A 152 -14.17 -3.79 -21.81
N LEU A 153 -13.70 -3.90 -20.58
CA LEU A 153 -14.24 -4.79 -19.56
C LEU A 153 -15.25 -4.04 -18.68
N LEU A 154 -16.42 -4.65 -18.45
CA LEU A 154 -17.37 -4.24 -17.42
C LEU A 154 -17.24 -5.22 -16.24
N PRO A 155 -16.39 -4.95 -15.23
CA PRO A 155 -15.91 -5.98 -14.31
C PRO A 155 -17.00 -6.70 -13.52
N LYS A 156 -18.13 -6.04 -13.27
CA LYS A 156 -19.25 -6.57 -12.50
C LYS A 156 -20.24 -7.39 -13.36
N GLN A 157 -20.11 -7.32 -14.69
CA GLN A 157 -20.93 -8.11 -15.61
C GLN A 157 -20.25 -9.45 -15.87
N GLU A 158 -20.84 -10.55 -15.40
CA GLU A 158 -20.27 -11.89 -15.45
C GLU A 158 -19.91 -12.35 -16.88
N ALA A 159 -20.74 -12.03 -17.87
CA ALA A 159 -20.46 -12.37 -19.27
C ALA A 159 -19.20 -11.67 -19.81
N SER A 160 -19.06 -10.36 -19.57
CA SER A 160 -17.90 -9.57 -19.97
C SER A 160 -16.63 -10.05 -19.24
N TRP A 161 -16.75 -10.35 -17.95
CA TRP A 161 -15.65 -10.89 -17.15
C TRP A 161 -15.16 -12.24 -17.66
N GLN A 162 -16.07 -13.19 -17.92
CA GLN A 162 -15.73 -14.52 -18.41
C GLN A 162 -15.07 -14.49 -19.79
N GLU A 163 -15.57 -13.64 -20.69
CA GLU A 163 -15.05 -13.51 -22.06
C GLU A 163 -13.61 -12.99 -22.07
N ILE A 164 -13.34 -11.94 -21.29
CA ILE A 164 -12.04 -11.25 -21.32
C ILE A 164 -11.00 -11.95 -20.45
N THR A 165 -11.38 -12.42 -19.25
CA THR A 165 -10.42 -13.01 -18.29
C THR A 165 -10.30 -14.53 -18.40
N GLY A 166 -11.23 -15.19 -19.10
CA GLY A 166 -11.35 -16.65 -19.13
C GLY A 166 -11.75 -17.29 -17.80
N GLN A 167 -12.06 -16.50 -16.76
CA GLN A 167 -12.42 -17.02 -15.44
C GLN A 167 -13.91 -17.34 -15.35
N THR A 168 -14.26 -18.59 -15.05
CA THR A 168 -15.66 -19.09 -14.97
C THR A 168 -16.41 -18.75 -13.68
N THR A 169 -15.70 -18.21 -12.69
CA THR A 169 -16.26 -17.86 -11.38
C THR A 169 -16.77 -16.43 -11.36
N SER A 170 -17.78 -16.15 -10.56
CA SER A 170 -18.35 -14.81 -10.43
C SER A 170 -17.29 -13.75 -10.06
N PRO A 171 -17.39 -12.54 -10.64
CA PRO A 171 -16.44 -11.47 -10.39
C PRO A 171 -16.51 -10.99 -8.94
N SER A 172 -15.38 -10.53 -8.40
CA SER A 172 -15.26 -9.97 -7.06
C SER A 172 -14.11 -8.96 -7.01
N GLY A 173 -14.13 -8.05 -6.05
CA GLY A 173 -13.07 -7.04 -5.90
C GLY A 173 -11.67 -7.65 -5.81
N ILE A 174 -11.48 -8.73 -5.06
CA ILE A 174 -10.16 -9.36 -4.92
C ILE A 174 -9.70 -10.04 -6.22
N ARG A 175 -10.61 -10.61 -7.02
CA ARG A 175 -10.28 -11.15 -8.35
C ARG A 175 -9.91 -10.03 -9.30
N PHE A 176 -10.64 -8.92 -9.27
CA PHE A 176 -10.31 -7.72 -10.01
C PHE A 176 -8.90 -7.22 -9.70
N LEU A 177 -8.51 -7.14 -8.43
CA LEU A 177 -7.14 -6.77 -8.03
C LEU A 177 -6.07 -7.73 -8.58
N ASN A 178 -6.39 -9.03 -8.69
CA ASN A 178 -5.47 -10.02 -9.24
C ASN A 178 -5.40 -10.04 -10.79
N VAL A 179 -6.37 -9.43 -11.47
CA VAL A 179 -6.31 -9.20 -12.92
C VAL A 179 -5.55 -7.90 -13.21
N PHE A 180 -5.88 -6.82 -12.52
CA PHE A 180 -5.30 -5.48 -12.73
C PHE A 180 -4.13 -5.18 -11.79
N LYS A 181 -3.13 -6.07 -11.76
CA LYS A 181 -2.01 -5.97 -10.82
C LYS A 181 -1.12 -4.74 -11.10
N PRO A 182 -0.59 -4.05 -10.07
CA PRO A 182 0.37 -2.97 -10.26
C PRO A 182 1.71 -3.47 -10.83
N PRO A 183 2.42 -2.62 -11.59
CA PRO A 183 3.77 -2.90 -12.06
C PRO A 183 4.73 -3.39 -10.98
N GLY A 184 5.47 -4.45 -11.30
CA GLY A 184 6.44 -5.05 -10.40
C GLY A 184 5.84 -5.88 -9.26
N LEU A 185 4.52 -6.09 -9.26
CA LEU A 185 3.81 -6.99 -8.33
C LEU A 185 3.07 -8.13 -9.05
N TYR A 186 3.44 -8.43 -10.30
CA TYR A 186 2.77 -9.47 -11.11
C TYR A 186 2.89 -10.88 -10.50
N ASP A 187 4.00 -11.17 -9.82
CA ASP A 187 4.29 -12.46 -9.18
C ASP A 187 3.53 -12.67 -7.85
N PHE A 188 2.77 -11.68 -7.38
CA PHE A 188 2.05 -11.74 -6.11
C PHE A 188 0.58 -12.02 -6.28
N ASP A 189 0.03 -12.87 -5.43
CA ASP A 189 -1.40 -13.05 -5.25
C ASP A 189 -1.91 -12.09 -4.18
N PHE A 190 -2.88 -11.26 -4.55
CA PHE A 190 -3.57 -10.39 -3.60
C PHE A 190 -4.63 -11.21 -2.88
N VAL A 191 -4.56 -11.22 -1.56
CA VAL A 191 -5.51 -11.95 -0.70
C VAL A 191 -6.28 -10.96 0.16
N GLU A 192 -7.60 -11.10 0.16
CA GLU A 192 -8.48 -10.34 1.03
C GLU A 192 -8.42 -10.91 2.45
N VAL A 193 -8.24 -10.05 3.44
CA VAL A 193 -8.24 -10.43 4.85
C VAL A 193 -9.03 -9.42 5.68
N GLU A 194 -9.48 -9.83 6.86
CA GLU A 194 -10.19 -8.96 7.80
C GLU A 194 -9.31 -7.77 8.23
N ASP A 195 -9.94 -6.60 8.41
CA ASP A 195 -9.31 -5.32 8.74
C ASP A 195 -8.55 -5.31 10.07
N ASN A 196 -8.80 -6.28 10.94
CA ASN A 196 -8.13 -6.43 12.24
C ASN A 196 -6.76 -7.14 12.14
N THR A 197 -6.32 -7.49 10.93
CA THR A 197 -5.04 -8.14 10.66
C THR A 197 -4.02 -7.15 10.05
N ASP A 198 -2.78 -7.60 9.90
CA ASP A 198 -1.75 -6.83 9.18
C ASP A 198 -2.01 -6.90 7.67
N CYS A 199 -2.82 -5.96 7.18
CA CYS A 199 -3.23 -5.82 5.79
C CYS A 199 -3.02 -4.40 5.28
N TRP A 200 -2.92 -4.25 3.97
CA TRP A 200 -2.84 -2.95 3.33
C TRP A 200 -4.21 -2.32 3.15
N ASN A 201 -4.29 -1.01 3.42
CA ASN A 201 -5.44 -0.17 3.08
C ASN A 201 -4.91 1.18 2.57
N ALA A 202 -5.62 1.78 1.62
CA ALA A 202 -5.22 3.07 1.08
C ALA A 202 -5.30 4.15 2.18
N PRO A 203 -4.27 5.01 2.32
CA PRO A 203 -4.25 6.04 3.37
C PRO A 203 -5.46 6.98 3.41
N ALA A 204 -6.14 7.18 2.28
CA ALA A 204 -7.33 8.01 2.16
C ALA A 204 -8.61 7.36 2.72
N PHE A 205 -8.66 6.04 2.81
CA PHE A 205 -9.86 5.28 3.22
C PHE A 205 -9.77 4.72 4.64
N ILE A 206 -8.65 4.94 5.32
CA ILE A 206 -8.52 4.66 6.75
C ILE A 206 -9.42 5.63 7.52
N SER A 207 -10.63 5.18 7.82
CA SER A 207 -11.58 5.91 8.66
C SER A 207 -10.93 6.21 10.03
N SER A 208 -11.11 7.45 10.49
CA SER A 208 -10.47 8.05 11.67
C SER A 208 -10.58 7.26 12.98
N SER A 209 -11.39 6.21 13.02
CA SER A 209 -11.65 5.34 14.16
C SER A 209 -10.42 4.52 14.60
N SER A 210 -9.50 4.19 13.69
CA SER A 210 -8.28 3.41 14.02
C SER A 210 -7.10 4.27 14.49
N ARG A 211 -7.16 5.60 14.37
CA ARG A 211 -6.11 6.52 14.88
C ARG A 211 -6.14 6.69 16.41
N LEU A 212 -7.16 6.17 17.10
CA LEU A 212 -7.31 6.35 18.55
C LEU A 212 -6.55 5.35 19.43
N SER A 213 -5.96 4.28 18.88
CA SER A 213 -5.33 3.24 19.72
C SER A 213 -3.86 3.50 20.10
N GLY A 214 -3.23 4.57 19.58
CA GLY A 214 -1.80 4.83 19.78
C GLY A 214 -1.41 5.98 20.70
N ARG A 215 -2.35 6.74 21.27
CA ARG A 215 -2.06 8.00 22.00
C ARG A 215 -2.83 8.22 23.31
N VAL A 216 -3.21 7.15 24.02
CA VAL A 216 -3.80 7.29 25.38
C VAL A 216 -2.73 7.31 26.49
N GLY A 217 -1.46 7.07 26.16
CA GLY A 217 -0.40 6.94 27.17
C GLY A 217 0.47 8.19 27.41
N LEU A 218 -0.04 9.43 27.43
CA LEU A 218 0.80 10.57 27.89
C LEU A 218 0.03 11.85 28.27
N LEU A 219 -1.01 11.78 29.11
CA LEU A 219 -1.70 12.99 29.62
C LEU A 219 -2.07 12.94 31.12
N ILE A 220 -1.37 12.13 31.92
CA ILE A 220 -1.50 12.15 33.40
C ILE A 220 -0.12 12.31 34.03
N ALA A 221 0.45 13.52 34.00
CA ALA A 221 1.65 13.86 34.79
C ALA A 221 1.89 15.37 35.00
N MET A 222 0.86 16.23 35.04
CA MET A 222 1.05 17.67 35.32
C MET A 222 0.02 18.27 36.28
N LEU A 223 -0.36 17.56 37.35
CA LEU A 223 -1.16 18.14 38.45
C LEU A 223 -0.76 17.56 39.81
N ALA A 224 0.47 17.79 40.26
CA ALA A 224 0.82 17.70 41.68
C ALA A 224 2.20 18.31 41.93
N THR A 225 2.27 19.63 42.18
CA THR A 225 3.10 20.28 43.21
C THR A 225 3.10 21.80 42.98
N ALA A 226 2.05 22.47 43.44
CA ALA A 226 2.08 23.90 43.70
C ALA A 226 1.18 24.20 44.91
N VAL A 227 1.68 23.87 46.11
CA VAL A 227 1.13 24.41 47.37
C VAL A 227 2.16 25.42 47.88
N PRO A 228 1.89 26.73 47.81
CA PRO A 228 2.78 27.75 48.34
C PRO A 228 2.68 27.84 49.87
N LEU A 229 3.85 28.01 50.48
CA LEU A 229 4.09 28.37 51.88
C LEU A 229 3.27 29.59 52.30
N ILE A 230 2.35 29.41 53.25
CA ILE A 230 1.84 30.49 54.10
C ILE A 230 1.84 29.98 55.54
N ALA A 231 2.85 30.35 56.31
CA ALA A 231 2.76 30.62 57.75
C ALA A 231 4.16 30.83 58.33
N GLN A 232 4.52 32.09 58.61
CA GLN A 232 5.09 32.49 59.91
C GLN A 232 5.38 33.99 59.90
N TRP A 233 4.38 34.75 60.35
CA TRP A 233 4.56 36.04 61.02
C TRP A 233 3.75 35.97 62.31
N ARG A 234 4.40 35.61 63.41
CA ARG A 234 4.19 36.08 64.79
C ARG A 234 5.13 35.35 65.73
#